data_AF-A0A7S1WGQ7-F1
#
_entry.id   AF-A0A7S1WGQ7-F1
#
_cell.length_a   1.000
_cell.length_b   1.000
_cell.length_c   1.000
_cell.angle_alpha   90.00
_cell.angle_beta   90.00
_cell.angle_gamma   90.00
#
_symmetry.space_group_name_H-M   'P 1'
#
loop_
_entity.id
_entity.type
_entity.pdbx_description
1 polymer ?
#
loop_
_entity_poly.entity_id
_entity_poly.type
_entity_poly.pdbx_seq_one_letter_code
_entity_poly.pdbx_strand_id
1 'polypeptide(L)'
;VVGGRHKAIHDDATAQAVGFAGAPIHGTVHWSQFTPLFLQGFGKEWFETGSISVHFKTMVTHLQPVRAFMAKPDPNKKVQMVDVWMEHVDGRVVFEGTASVGLKPSEMVSKVQQQISAIKPVQKPLLYERKQLGTKTLNKEPMSIEWEGPVHPHAFPFTLGTKLEIITEYHPWFAKESGRKSPWGRPVLPPECLNAIMLQGKEPQRWPAVPGDEWLGQGMG
;
A
#
# COMPACT_ATOMS: atom_id res chain seq x y z
N VAL A 1 -0.17 -16.94 7.30
CA VAL A 1 -0.55 -15.55 7.63
C VAL A 1 0.06 -14.63 6.57
N VAL A 2 -0.76 -13.78 5.94
CA VAL A 2 -0.31 -12.83 4.89
C VAL A 2 0.10 -11.46 5.49
N GLY A 3 -0.21 -11.23 6.78
CA GLY A 3 0.16 -10.04 7.56
C GLY A 3 1.54 -10.14 8.22
N GLY A 4 2.12 -8.98 8.54
CA GLY A 4 3.44 -8.88 9.14
C GLY A 4 3.46 -8.94 10.67
N ARG A 5 4.59 -9.33 11.26
CA ARG A 5 4.83 -9.39 12.72
C ARG A 5 5.67 -8.20 13.18
N HIS A 6 5.07 -7.01 13.16
CA HIS A 6 5.57 -5.90 13.97
C HIS A 6 4.78 -5.84 15.27
N LYS A 7 5.30 -5.16 16.32
CA LYS A 7 4.53 -4.78 17.53
C LYS A 7 3.45 -3.73 17.19
N ALA A 8 2.62 -4.05 16.22
CA ALA A 8 1.51 -3.28 15.71
C ALA A 8 0.24 -4.12 15.88
N ILE A 9 -0.93 -3.52 15.65
CA ILE A 9 -2.22 -4.22 15.73
C ILE A 9 -2.39 -5.38 14.74
N HIS A 10 -1.39 -5.64 13.87
CA HIS A 10 -1.35 -6.77 12.94
C HIS A 10 -0.85 -8.08 13.58
N ASP A 11 -0.40 -8.03 14.84
CA ASP A 11 -0.12 -9.19 15.68
C ASP A 11 -1.31 -9.48 16.61
N ASP A 12 -1.74 -10.74 16.70
CA ASP A 12 -2.97 -11.13 17.42
C ASP A 12 -2.93 -10.78 18.91
N ALA A 13 -1.80 -11.02 19.59
CA ALA A 13 -1.66 -10.71 21.01
C ALA A 13 -1.75 -9.20 21.25
N THR A 14 -1.09 -8.42 20.40
CA THR A 14 -1.15 -6.95 20.44
C THR A 14 -2.58 -6.45 20.16
N ALA A 15 -3.23 -6.97 19.12
CA ALA A 15 -4.58 -6.60 18.73
C ALA A 15 -5.60 -6.87 19.84
N GLN A 16 -5.52 -8.06 20.45
CA GLN A 16 -6.37 -8.46 21.56
C GLN A 16 -6.15 -7.57 22.80
N ALA A 17 -4.89 -7.24 23.11
CA ALA A 17 -4.55 -6.38 24.24
C ALA A 17 -5.17 -4.97 24.15
N VAL A 18 -5.44 -4.48 22.95
CA VAL A 18 -6.12 -3.19 22.72
C VAL A 18 -7.59 -3.32 22.30
N GLY A 19 -8.18 -4.52 22.44
CA GLY A 19 -9.62 -4.74 22.32
C GLY A 19 -10.14 -5.09 20.92
N PHE A 20 -9.28 -5.44 19.96
CA PHE A 20 -9.75 -5.98 18.68
C PHE A 20 -10.12 -7.46 18.79
N ALA A 21 -11.13 -7.88 18.02
CA ALA A 21 -11.55 -9.29 17.94
C ALA A 21 -10.55 -10.20 17.22
N GLY A 22 -9.54 -9.62 16.55
CA GLY A 22 -8.44 -10.31 15.88
C GLY A 22 -7.54 -9.31 15.18
N ALA A 23 -6.33 -9.72 14.79
CA ALA A 23 -5.41 -8.84 14.08
C ALA A 23 -5.94 -8.46 12.68
N PRO A 24 -6.13 -7.16 12.39
CA PRO A 24 -6.40 -6.73 11.03
C PRO A 24 -5.23 -7.08 10.12
N ILE A 25 -5.49 -7.43 8.86
CA ILE A 25 -4.42 -7.55 7.87
C ILE A 25 -3.84 -6.17 7.54
N HIS A 26 -2.63 -6.14 6.98
CA HIS A 26 -2.07 -4.87 6.48
C HIS A 26 -2.89 -4.36 5.29
N GLY A 27 -3.13 -3.05 5.23
CA GLY A 27 -3.91 -2.44 4.16
C GLY A 27 -3.38 -2.76 2.76
N THR A 28 -2.06 -2.90 2.59
CA THR A 28 -1.45 -3.21 1.30
C THR A 28 -1.69 -4.65 0.83
N VAL A 29 -2.11 -5.56 1.71
CA VAL A 29 -2.53 -6.91 1.30
C VAL A 29 -3.69 -6.83 0.32
N HIS A 30 -4.56 -5.82 0.47
CA HIS A 30 -5.72 -5.59 -0.39
C HIS A 30 -5.36 -5.33 -1.86
N TRP A 31 -4.14 -4.90 -2.19
CA TRP A 31 -3.75 -4.62 -3.57
C TRP A 31 -3.76 -5.86 -4.47
N SER A 32 -3.52 -7.02 -3.88
CA SER A 32 -3.57 -8.31 -4.58
C SER A 32 -4.98 -8.59 -5.12
N GLN A 33 -6.03 -8.33 -4.32
CA GLN A 33 -7.43 -8.54 -4.71
C GLN A 33 -7.85 -7.70 -5.91
N PHE A 34 -7.15 -6.59 -6.18
CA PHE A 34 -7.42 -5.73 -7.33
C PHE A 34 -6.58 -6.05 -8.56
N THR A 35 -5.53 -6.87 -8.44
CA THR A 35 -4.64 -7.19 -9.57
C THR A 35 -5.41 -7.69 -10.80
N PRO A 36 -6.37 -8.63 -10.69
CA PRO A 36 -7.14 -9.09 -11.86
C PRO A 36 -7.98 -7.97 -12.49
N LEU A 37 -8.61 -7.13 -11.66
CA LEU A 37 -9.43 -6.00 -12.12
C LEU A 37 -8.59 -4.96 -12.85
N PHE A 38 -7.42 -4.62 -12.31
CA PHE A 38 -6.52 -3.65 -12.93
C PHE A 38 -5.89 -4.16 -14.21
N LEU A 39 -5.51 -5.44 -14.26
CA LEU A 39 -5.04 -6.04 -15.51
C LEU A 39 -6.13 -6.08 -16.57
N GLN A 40 -7.37 -6.41 -16.20
CA GLN A 40 -8.50 -6.41 -17.12
C GLN A 40 -8.87 -5.00 -17.59
N GLY A 41 -8.85 -4.01 -16.70
CA GLY A 41 -9.31 -2.65 -16.95
C GLY A 41 -8.25 -1.73 -17.56
N PHE A 42 -7.01 -1.79 -17.05
CA PHE A 42 -5.92 -0.90 -17.45
C PHE A 42 -4.82 -1.61 -18.24
N GLY A 43 -4.79 -2.95 -18.26
CA GLY A 43 -3.72 -3.70 -18.91
C GLY A 43 -2.41 -3.66 -18.12
N LYS A 44 -1.30 -3.89 -18.82
CA LYS A 44 0.04 -3.92 -18.23
C LYS A 44 0.46 -2.55 -17.67
N GLU A 45 -0.12 -1.48 -18.21
CA GLU A 45 0.15 -0.09 -17.89
C GLU A 45 -0.09 0.22 -16.39
N TRP A 46 -0.94 -0.58 -15.72
CA TRP A 46 -1.08 -0.58 -14.26
C TRP A 46 0.26 -0.74 -13.53
N PHE A 47 1.13 -1.63 -13.99
CA PHE A 47 2.44 -1.84 -13.37
C PHE A 47 3.48 -0.79 -13.75
N GLU A 48 3.17 0.09 -14.71
CA GLU A 48 4.09 1.11 -15.22
C GLU A 48 3.78 2.48 -14.63
N THR A 49 2.50 2.81 -14.48
CA THR A 49 2.01 4.15 -14.08
C THR A 49 0.81 4.11 -13.15
N GLY A 50 0.44 2.91 -12.66
CA GLY A 50 -0.74 2.73 -11.85
C GLY A 50 -0.63 3.39 -10.48
N SER A 51 -1.75 3.90 -9.99
CA SER A 51 -1.88 4.38 -8.61
C SER A 51 -3.22 3.96 -8.03
N ILE A 52 -3.22 3.58 -6.75
CA ILE A 52 -4.43 3.35 -5.96
C ILE A 52 -4.39 4.23 -4.71
N SER A 53 -5.51 4.86 -4.41
CA SER A 53 -5.72 5.69 -3.23
C SER A 53 -7.02 5.29 -2.58
N VAL A 54 -7.00 4.95 -1.29
CA VAL A 54 -8.17 4.42 -0.58
C VAL A 54 -8.36 5.09 0.78
N HIS A 55 -9.59 5.01 1.26
CA HIS A 55 -10.01 5.37 2.60
C HIS A 55 -10.66 4.15 3.25
N PHE A 56 -9.96 3.54 4.22
CA PHE A 56 -10.43 2.37 4.96
C PHE A 56 -11.54 2.74 5.94
N LYS A 57 -12.60 1.95 5.95
CA LYS A 57 -13.78 2.09 6.81
C LYS A 57 -13.95 0.93 7.78
N THR A 58 -13.71 -0.29 7.32
CA THR A 58 -13.86 -1.51 8.13
C THR A 58 -12.59 -2.34 8.08
N MET A 59 -12.15 -2.83 9.24
CA MET A 59 -11.02 -3.75 9.33
C MET A 59 -11.42 -5.15 8.85
N VAL A 60 -10.47 -5.83 8.23
CA VAL A 60 -10.60 -7.21 7.76
C VAL A 60 -9.48 -8.02 8.39
N THR A 61 -9.80 -9.18 8.96
CA THR A 61 -8.82 -10.11 9.52
C THR A 61 -8.49 -11.22 8.53
N HIS A 62 -7.52 -12.07 8.86
CA HIS A 62 -7.11 -13.17 7.99
C HIS A 62 -8.29 -14.12 7.68
N LEU A 63 -8.38 -14.55 6.41
CA LEU A 63 -9.42 -15.46 5.88
C LEU A 63 -10.85 -14.91 5.86
N GLN A 64 -11.06 -13.64 6.22
CA GLN A 64 -12.35 -13.00 6.00
C GLN A 64 -12.55 -12.69 4.50
N PRO A 65 -13.68 -13.14 3.91
CA PRO A 65 -13.91 -12.95 2.49
C PRO A 65 -14.34 -11.51 2.18
N VAL A 66 -13.80 -10.99 1.09
CA VAL A 66 -14.09 -9.65 0.56
C VAL A 66 -14.38 -9.72 -0.94
N ARG A 67 -15.06 -8.71 -1.47
CA ARG A 67 -15.30 -8.51 -2.90
C ARG A 67 -14.71 -7.17 -3.30
N ALA A 68 -13.80 -7.19 -4.27
CA ALA A 68 -13.21 -6.00 -4.87
C ALA A 68 -14.04 -5.57 -6.08
N PHE A 69 -14.20 -4.26 -6.25
CA PHE A 69 -14.95 -3.66 -7.34
C PHE A 69 -14.20 -2.48 -7.94
N MET A 70 -14.33 -2.33 -9.25
CA MET A 70 -13.73 -1.24 -10.02
C MET A 70 -14.79 -0.73 -11.00
N ALA A 71 -15.01 0.57 -11.03
CA ALA A 71 -15.84 1.19 -12.06
C ALA A 71 -15.21 0.95 -13.43
N LYS A 72 -16.05 0.64 -14.43
CA LYS A 72 -15.58 0.25 -15.76
C LYS A 72 -14.76 1.39 -16.38
N PRO A 73 -13.46 1.18 -16.69
CA PRO A 73 -12.65 2.19 -17.35
C PRO A 73 -13.09 2.39 -18.80
N ASP A 74 -12.81 3.58 -19.34
CA ASP A 74 -13.02 3.87 -20.75
C ASP A 74 -11.86 3.29 -21.57
N PRO A 75 -12.09 2.28 -22.42
CA PRO A 75 -11.02 1.62 -23.16
C PRO A 75 -10.30 2.55 -24.15
N ASN A 76 -10.91 3.69 -24.51
CA ASN A 76 -10.33 4.67 -25.42
C ASN A 76 -9.43 5.70 -24.69
N LYS A 77 -9.45 5.74 -23.35
CA LYS A 77 -8.64 6.68 -22.57
C LYS A 77 -7.36 6.01 -22.08
N LYS A 78 -6.21 6.58 -22.47
CA LYS A 78 -4.89 6.15 -21.97
C LYS A 78 -4.53 6.72 -20.61
N VAL A 79 -5.15 7.84 -20.24
CA VAL A 79 -4.97 8.52 -18.95
C VAL A 79 -6.34 8.64 -18.30
N GLN A 80 -6.54 7.98 -17.16
CA GLN A 80 -7.83 7.99 -16.47
C GLN A 80 -7.73 7.60 -15.00
N MET A 81 -8.77 7.95 -14.25
CA MET A 81 -9.02 7.57 -12.87
C MET A 81 -10.45 7.05 -12.77
N VAL A 82 -10.64 5.96 -12.05
CA VAL A 82 -11.95 5.35 -11.80
C VAL A 82 -12.13 5.08 -10.32
N ASP A 83 -13.39 4.96 -9.90
CA ASP A 83 -13.71 4.55 -8.54
C ASP A 83 -13.39 3.07 -8.33
N VAL A 84 -12.88 2.76 -7.14
CA VAL A 84 -12.71 1.40 -6.64
C VAL A 84 -13.29 1.30 -5.24
N TRP A 85 -13.83 0.13 -4.90
CA TRP A 85 -14.31 -0.11 -3.56
C TRP A 85 -14.20 -1.59 -3.22
N MET A 86 -14.25 -1.87 -1.93
CA MET A 86 -14.24 -3.23 -1.42
C MET A 86 -15.32 -3.39 -0.36
N GLU A 87 -16.02 -4.51 -0.43
CA GLU A 87 -17.04 -4.89 0.52
C GLU A 87 -16.67 -6.22 1.18
N HIS A 88 -16.97 -6.35 2.46
CA HIS A 88 -17.04 -7.65 3.11
C HIS A 88 -18.33 -8.34 2.64
N VAL A 89 -18.35 -9.68 2.61
CA VAL A 89 -19.50 -10.43 2.06
C VAL A 89 -20.83 -10.21 2.81
N ASP A 90 -20.77 -9.66 4.03
CA ASP A 90 -21.93 -9.27 4.83
C ASP A 90 -22.48 -7.87 4.48
N GLY A 91 -21.92 -7.21 3.45
CA GLY A 91 -22.37 -5.91 2.95
C GLY A 91 -21.67 -4.71 3.60
N ARG A 92 -20.78 -4.90 4.58
CA ARG A 92 -20.00 -3.79 5.13
C ARG A 92 -18.95 -3.30 4.13
N VAL A 93 -18.86 -1.98 3.95
CA VAL A 93 -17.80 -1.38 3.15
C VAL A 93 -16.46 -1.48 3.88
N VAL A 94 -15.48 -2.14 3.26
CA VAL A 94 -14.10 -2.25 3.74
C VAL A 94 -13.35 -0.96 3.46
N PHE A 95 -13.38 -0.51 2.20
CA PHE A 95 -12.85 0.79 1.81
C PHE A 95 -13.51 1.32 0.54
N GLU A 96 -13.35 2.62 0.33
CA GLU A 96 -13.62 3.30 -0.93
C GLU A 96 -12.33 3.94 -1.44
N GLY A 97 -12.20 4.10 -2.74
CA GLY A 97 -10.97 4.58 -3.33
C GLY A 97 -11.10 5.03 -4.78
N THR A 98 -9.96 5.44 -5.31
CA THR A 98 -9.75 5.72 -6.72
C THR A 98 -8.54 4.93 -7.20
N ALA A 99 -8.60 4.38 -8.40
CA ALA A 99 -7.46 3.80 -9.10
C ALA A 99 -7.24 4.51 -10.44
N SER A 100 -5.99 4.71 -10.83
CA SER A 100 -5.64 5.43 -12.04
C SER A 100 -4.50 4.79 -12.81
N VAL A 101 -4.38 5.19 -14.08
CA VAL A 101 -3.29 4.83 -14.99
C VAL A 101 -2.91 6.06 -15.82
N GLY A 102 -1.62 6.19 -16.11
CA GLY A 102 -1.08 7.24 -16.98
C GLY A 102 -1.05 8.66 -16.38
N LEU A 103 -1.49 8.83 -15.13
CA LEU A 103 -1.53 10.14 -14.49
C LEU A 103 -0.17 10.57 -13.93
N LYS A 104 0.13 11.85 -14.08
CA LYS A 104 1.15 12.53 -13.30
C LYS A 104 0.57 12.94 -11.93
N PRO A 105 1.42 13.16 -10.92
CA PRO A 105 0.97 13.66 -9.63
C PRO A 105 0.10 14.91 -9.77
N SER A 106 -1.02 14.94 -9.05
CA SER A 106 -1.98 16.06 -9.00
C SER A 106 -2.79 16.35 -10.27
N GLU A 107 -2.73 15.52 -11.32
CA GLU A 107 -3.59 15.71 -12.51
C GLU A 107 -5.07 15.46 -12.23
N MET A 108 -5.39 14.59 -11.27
CA MET A 108 -6.75 14.36 -10.78
C MET A 108 -6.79 14.22 -9.26
N VAL A 109 -7.98 14.45 -8.69
CA VAL A 109 -8.21 14.43 -7.25
C VAL A 109 -8.51 13.01 -6.77
N SER A 110 -7.49 12.34 -6.23
CA SER A 110 -7.58 11.00 -5.64
C SER A 110 -8.49 10.95 -4.40
N LYS A 111 -8.95 9.76 -4.00
CA LYS A 111 -9.81 9.58 -2.82
C LYS A 111 -9.20 10.21 -1.56
N VAL A 112 -7.91 10.03 -1.31
CA VAL A 112 -7.27 10.61 -0.11
C VAL A 112 -7.27 12.14 -0.16
N GLN A 113 -7.08 12.76 -1.32
CA GLN A 113 -7.15 14.21 -1.47
C GLN A 113 -8.56 14.73 -1.21
N GLN A 114 -9.59 14.02 -1.69
CA GLN A 114 -10.98 14.32 -1.37
C GLN A 114 -11.23 14.27 0.14
N GLN A 115 -10.77 13.20 0.82
CA GLN A 115 -10.91 13.06 2.27
C GLN A 115 -10.20 14.19 3.02
N ILE A 116 -8.94 14.48 2.68
CA ILE A 116 -8.17 15.55 3.32
C ILE A 116 -8.86 16.90 3.15
N SER A 117 -9.41 17.19 1.97
CA SER A 117 -10.10 18.46 1.71
C SER A 117 -11.37 18.64 2.57
N ALA A 118 -11.97 17.55 3.05
CA ALA A 118 -13.15 17.56 3.91
C ALA A 118 -12.80 17.59 5.41
N ILE A 119 -11.53 17.42 5.79
CA ILE A 119 -11.11 17.46 7.19
C ILE A 119 -11.23 18.90 7.71
N LYS A 120 -11.99 19.07 8.80
CA LYS A 120 -12.04 20.36 9.50
C LYS A 120 -10.65 20.70 10.06
N PRO A 121 -10.18 21.95 9.94
CA PRO A 121 -8.92 22.37 10.53
C PRO A 121 -8.88 22.02 12.02
N VAL A 122 -7.79 21.40 12.46
CA VAL A 122 -7.57 21.11 13.87
C VAL A 122 -7.28 22.43 14.58
N GLN A 123 -8.07 22.73 15.62
CA GLN A 123 -7.95 23.99 16.37
C GLN A 123 -6.81 23.98 17.41
N LYS A 124 -6.22 22.81 17.68
CA LYS A 124 -5.10 22.64 18.61
C LYS A 124 -3.77 22.68 17.84
N PRO A 125 -2.67 23.15 18.46
CA PRO A 125 -1.34 23.08 17.85
C PRO A 125 -1.01 21.63 17.52
N LEU A 126 -0.59 21.40 16.28
CA LEU A 126 -0.11 20.10 15.81
C LEU A 126 1.37 20.23 15.50
N LEU A 127 2.19 19.36 16.08
CA LEU A 127 3.57 19.20 15.65
C LEU A 127 3.57 18.32 14.40
N TYR A 128 3.80 18.93 13.25
CA TYR A 128 4.02 18.22 12.00
C TYR A 128 5.49 18.31 11.62
N GLU A 129 6.15 17.17 11.45
CA GLU A 129 7.37 17.12 10.65
C GLU A 129 6.96 17.19 9.17
N ARG A 130 7.05 18.38 8.58
CA ARG A 130 6.76 18.56 7.15
C ARG A 130 7.96 18.08 6.33
N LYS A 131 7.96 16.82 5.92
CA LYS A 131 8.87 16.34 4.87
C LYS A 131 8.46 17.00 3.53
N GLN A 132 9.40 17.60 2.81
CA GLN A 132 9.11 18.18 1.50
C GLN A 132 8.76 17.07 0.50
N LEU A 133 7.73 17.27 -0.32
CA LEU A 133 7.41 16.30 -1.37
C LEU A 133 8.61 16.18 -2.33
N GLY A 134 8.99 14.95 -2.63
CA GLY A 134 10.17 14.67 -3.44
C GLY A 134 11.49 14.64 -2.67
N THR A 135 11.48 14.70 -1.33
CA THR A 135 12.66 14.36 -0.52
C THR A 135 13.13 12.95 -0.87
N LYS A 136 14.44 12.83 -1.13
CA LYS A 136 15.11 11.56 -1.44
C LYS A 136 16.10 11.24 -0.34
N THR A 137 16.37 9.95 -0.14
CA THR A 137 17.52 9.53 0.66
C THR A 137 18.81 10.05 0.02
N LEU A 138 19.80 10.41 0.84
CA LEU A 138 21.12 10.86 0.36
C LEU A 138 21.83 9.77 -0.44
N ASN A 139 21.63 8.51 -0.02
CA ASN A 139 22.19 7.34 -0.66
C ASN A 139 21.10 6.56 -1.40
N LYS A 140 21.41 6.09 -2.61
CA LYS A 140 20.59 5.11 -3.31
C LYS A 140 20.95 3.72 -2.78
N GLU A 141 20.00 3.10 -2.09
CA GLU A 141 20.16 1.72 -1.64
C GLU A 141 19.33 0.81 -2.57
N PRO A 142 19.93 -0.22 -3.18
CA PRO A 142 19.15 -1.20 -3.93
C PRO A 142 18.25 -1.97 -2.97
N MET A 143 16.96 -2.00 -3.26
CA MET A 143 15.98 -2.78 -2.52
C MET A 143 15.58 -3.99 -3.35
N SER A 144 15.48 -5.15 -2.71
CA SER A 144 15.11 -6.39 -3.37
C SER A 144 14.33 -7.30 -2.43
N ILE A 145 13.57 -8.21 -3.02
CA ILE A 145 12.91 -9.31 -2.33
C ILE A 145 13.43 -10.59 -2.97
N GLU A 146 14.10 -11.39 -2.16
CA GLU A 146 14.63 -12.68 -2.57
C GLU A 146 13.51 -13.74 -2.62
N TRP A 147 13.66 -14.74 -3.48
CA TRP A 147 12.67 -15.82 -3.62
C TRP A 147 12.56 -16.69 -2.38
N GLU A 148 13.71 -17.14 -1.89
CA GLU A 148 13.83 -18.07 -0.74
C GLU A 148 14.10 -17.33 0.57
N GLY A 149 14.29 -16.00 0.52
CA GLY A 149 14.50 -15.15 1.69
C GLY A 149 13.19 -14.57 2.23
N PRO A 150 13.19 -14.04 3.46
CA PRO A 150 12.03 -13.34 3.99
C PRO A 150 11.75 -12.07 3.15
N VAL A 151 10.48 -11.82 2.83
CA VAL A 151 10.02 -10.60 2.16
C VAL A 151 10.47 -9.34 2.92
N HIS A 152 10.52 -9.41 4.24
CA HIS A 152 11.23 -8.45 5.08
C HIS A 152 11.64 -9.12 6.40
N PRO A 153 12.91 -9.01 6.86
CA PRO A 153 13.40 -9.77 8.02
C PRO A 153 12.57 -9.63 9.30
N HIS A 154 12.13 -8.40 9.62
CA HIS A 154 11.33 -8.12 10.82
C HIS A 154 9.82 -8.03 10.55
N ALA A 155 9.42 -7.38 9.45
CA ALA A 155 8.02 -7.14 9.11
C ALA A 155 7.32 -8.39 8.59
N PHE A 156 7.92 -9.07 7.63
CA PHE A 156 7.29 -10.11 6.83
C PHE A 156 8.22 -11.32 6.77
N PRO A 157 8.36 -12.08 7.87
CA PRO A 157 9.31 -13.19 8.00
C PRO A 157 8.80 -14.46 7.31
N PHE A 158 8.35 -14.33 6.06
CA PHE A 158 7.91 -15.41 5.18
C PHE A 158 8.50 -15.20 3.79
N THR A 159 8.64 -16.27 3.01
CA THR A 159 9.15 -16.18 1.63
C THR A 159 8.07 -15.71 0.67
N LEU A 160 8.48 -15.16 -0.47
CA LEU A 160 7.55 -14.81 -1.54
C LEU A 160 6.81 -16.07 -2.06
N GLY A 161 7.52 -17.21 -2.16
CA GLY A 161 6.94 -18.48 -2.57
C GLY A 161 5.76 -18.92 -1.70
N THR A 162 5.97 -19.03 -0.38
CA THR A 162 4.91 -19.43 0.56
C THR A 162 3.71 -18.49 0.54
N LYS A 163 3.93 -17.20 0.27
CA LYS A 163 2.84 -16.24 0.12
C LYS A 163 2.03 -16.47 -1.17
N LEU A 164 2.71 -16.72 -2.29
CA LEU A 164 2.06 -16.96 -3.58
C LEU A 164 1.22 -18.25 -3.58
N GLU A 165 1.54 -19.22 -2.72
CA GLU A 165 0.75 -20.45 -2.56
C GLU A 165 -0.63 -20.21 -1.94
N ILE A 166 -0.80 -19.15 -1.16
CA ILE A 166 -2.03 -18.90 -0.38
C ILE A 166 -2.84 -17.70 -0.87
N ILE A 167 -2.31 -16.95 -1.84
CA ILE A 167 -2.98 -15.76 -2.35
C ILE A 167 -4.10 -16.14 -3.31
N THR A 168 -5.27 -15.54 -3.11
CA THR A 168 -6.48 -15.86 -3.87
C THR A 168 -6.43 -15.35 -5.30
N GLU A 169 -5.82 -14.19 -5.54
CA GLU A 169 -5.71 -13.55 -6.85
C GLU A 169 -4.30 -13.71 -7.44
N TYR A 170 -3.81 -14.95 -7.45
CA TYR A 170 -2.51 -15.27 -8.05
C TYR A 170 -2.44 -14.86 -9.53
N HIS A 171 -1.31 -14.26 -9.93
CA HIS A 171 -1.00 -14.00 -11.33
C HIS A 171 0.33 -14.67 -11.73
N PRO A 172 0.43 -15.35 -12.88
CA PRO A 172 1.67 -16.02 -13.31
C PRO A 172 2.88 -15.10 -13.44
N TRP A 173 2.66 -13.79 -13.60
CA TRP A 173 3.75 -12.81 -13.66
C TRP A 173 4.53 -12.69 -12.35
N PHE A 174 3.96 -13.12 -11.22
CA PHE A 174 4.55 -12.98 -9.90
C PHE A 174 5.47 -14.14 -9.50
N ALA A 175 5.41 -15.27 -10.19
CA ALA A 175 6.19 -16.44 -9.82
C ALA A 175 7.53 -16.51 -10.55
N LYS A 176 8.49 -17.19 -9.91
CA LYS A 176 9.89 -17.32 -10.35
C LYS A 176 10.01 -17.82 -11.79
N GLU A 177 9.32 -18.91 -12.11
CA GLU A 177 9.44 -19.53 -13.43
C GLU A 177 8.53 -18.89 -14.48
N SER A 178 7.23 -18.78 -14.19
CA SER A 178 6.25 -18.25 -15.14
C SER A 178 6.35 -16.75 -15.34
N GLY A 179 6.99 -16.03 -14.42
CA GLY A 179 7.16 -14.58 -14.48
C GLY A 179 7.92 -14.10 -15.71
N ARG A 180 8.77 -14.95 -16.30
CA ARG A 180 9.43 -14.67 -17.59
C ARG A 180 8.45 -14.43 -18.75
N LYS A 181 7.19 -14.85 -18.61
CA LYS A 181 6.11 -14.62 -19.58
C LYS A 181 5.44 -13.24 -19.40
N SER A 182 5.88 -12.43 -18.46
CA SER A 182 5.41 -11.05 -18.36
C SER A 182 5.82 -10.24 -19.59
N PRO A 183 5.13 -9.12 -19.89
CA PRO A 183 5.53 -8.20 -20.95
C PRO A 183 6.96 -7.66 -20.83
N TRP A 184 7.56 -7.74 -19.63
CA TRP A 184 8.93 -7.27 -19.35
C TRP A 184 9.97 -8.40 -19.36
N GLY A 185 9.59 -9.62 -19.72
CA GLY A 185 10.50 -10.78 -19.82
C GLY A 185 11.04 -11.29 -18.48
N ARG A 186 10.50 -10.83 -17.36
CA ARG A 186 10.94 -11.19 -16.00
C ARG A 186 9.79 -11.09 -14.98
N PRO A 187 9.89 -11.76 -13.82
CA PRO A 187 8.88 -11.66 -12.78
C PRO A 187 8.62 -10.21 -12.36
N VAL A 188 7.35 -9.92 -12.06
CA VAL A 188 6.87 -8.64 -11.57
C VAL A 188 6.65 -8.76 -10.07
N LEU A 189 7.01 -7.73 -9.31
CA LEU A 189 6.75 -7.72 -7.88
C LEU A 189 5.24 -7.64 -7.61
N PRO A 190 4.67 -8.52 -6.77
CA PRO A 190 3.28 -8.40 -6.36
C PRO A 190 3.01 -7.05 -5.68
N PRO A 191 1.91 -6.33 -6.03
CA PRO A 191 1.61 -5.01 -5.49
C PRO A 191 1.59 -4.94 -3.96
N GLU A 192 1.17 -6.01 -3.29
CA GLU A 192 1.11 -6.08 -1.84
C GLU A 192 2.48 -6.14 -1.15
N CYS A 193 3.55 -6.48 -1.91
CA CYS A 193 4.92 -6.45 -1.46
C CYS A 193 5.57 -5.06 -1.57
N LEU A 194 4.89 -4.07 -2.17
CA LEU A 194 5.37 -2.68 -2.21
C LEU A 194 5.65 -2.14 -0.80
N ASN A 195 4.78 -2.48 0.18
CA ASN A 195 4.99 -2.07 1.56
C ASN A 195 6.27 -2.63 2.17
N ALA A 196 6.60 -3.89 1.85
CA ALA A 196 7.83 -4.50 2.33
C ALA A 196 9.06 -3.75 1.83
N ILE A 197 9.08 -3.38 0.54
CA ILE A 197 10.17 -2.57 -0.03
C ILE A 197 10.22 -1.18 0.62
N MET A 198 9.08 -0.53 0.81
CA MET A 198 9.02 0.79 1.45
C MET A 198 9.55 0.77 2.89
N LEU A 199 9.34 -0.33 3.62
CA LEU A 199 9.81 -0.52 5.00
C LEU A 199 11.29 -0.94 5.10
N GLN A 200 11.92 -1.43 4.02
CA GLN A 200 13.35 -1.75 4.01
C GLN A 200 14.25 -0.50 4.03
N GLY A 201 13.70 0.68 3.70
CA GLY A 201 14.43 1.93 3.76
C GLY A 201 14.90 2.23 5.19
N LYS A 202 16.21 2.40 5.38
CA LYS A 202 16.73 2.94 6.63
C LYS A 202 16.32 4.42 6.70
N GLU A 203 15.60 4.80 7.75
CA GLU A 203 15.54 6.21 8.17
C GLU A 203 16.98 6.73 8.18
N PRO A 204 17.30 7.87 7.56
CA PRO A 204 18.63 8.44 7.67
C PRO A 204 18.92 8.61 9.17
N GLN A 205 19.93 7.88 9.65
CA GLN A 205 20.38 7.88 11.05
C GLN A 205 20.84 9.26 11.55
N ARG A 206 20.76 10.28 10.69
CA ARG A 206 21.05 11.68 10.98
C ARG A 206 19.96 12.54 10.37
N TRP A 207 18.83 12.64 11.06
CA TRP A 207 18.30 13.98 11.26
C TRP A 207 19.31 14.72 12.14
N PRO A 208 19.70 15.98 11.84
CA PRO A 208 20.46 16.75 12.80
C PRO A 208 19.66 16.72 14.11
N ALA A 209 20.32 16.28 15.19
CA ALA A 209 19.74 16.34 16.53
C ALA A 209 19.69 17.80 16.95
N VAL A 210 18.71 18.53 16.41
CA VAL A 210 18.38 19.87 16.89
C VAL A 210 17.52 19.63 18.13
N PRO A 211 17.90 20.16 19.30
CA PRO A 211 17.01 20.17 20.46
C PRO A 211 15.64 20.73 20.04
N GLY A 212 14.55 20.04 20.40
CA GLY A 212 13.19 20.37 19.91
C GLY A 212 12.76 21.82 20.22
N ASP A 213 13.42 22.40 21.20
CA ASP A 213 13.33 23.76 21.71
C ASP A 213 13.96 24.81 20.77
N GLU A 214 15.07 24.52 20.08
CA GLU A 214 15.64 25.45 19.07
C GLU A 214 14.80 25.49 17.78
N TRP A 215 14.18 24.36 17.42
CA TRP A 215 13.33 24.27 16.22
C TRP A 215 12.00 25.04 16.39
N LEU A 216 11.40 24.98 17.59
CA LEU A 216 10.20 25.75 17.92
C LEU A 216 10.46 27.26 17.94
N GLY A 217 11.64 27.69 18.38
CA GLY A 217 12.02 29.11 18.40
C GLY A 217 12.20 29.75 17.02
N GLN A 218 12.72 29.00 16.04
CA GLN A 218 12.91 29.51 14.67
C GLN A 218 11.66 29.37 13.79
N GLY A 219 10.80 28.40 14.08
CA GLY A 219 9.59 28.11 13.30
C GLY A 219 8.37 28.98 13.67
N MET A 220 8.33 29.56 14.87
CA MET A 220 7.16 30.32 15.33
C MET A 220 7.28 31.84 15.21
N GLY A 221 8.49 32.41 15.07
CA GLY A 221 8.66 33.87 15.02
C GLY A 221 8.40 34.54 16.36
#